data_AF-A0A101QVW2-F1
#
_entry.id   AF-A0A101QVW2-F1
#
_cell.length_a   1.000
_cell.length_b   1.000
_cell.length_c   1.000
_cell.angle_alpha   90.00
_cell.angle_beta   90.00
_cell.angle_gamma   90.00
#
_symmetry.space_group_name_H-M   'P 1'
#
loop_
_entity.id
_entity.type
_entity.pdbx_description
1 polymer ?
#
loop_
_entity_poly.entity_id
_entity_poly.type
_entity_poly.pdbx_seq_one_letter_code
_entity_poly.pdbx_strand_id
1 'polypeptide(L)'
;MTTAPNATLDDIIDLLKEVKPGIADQSVEPQQSVVEDLGLDSLDLLQLARRINRHFGTEFDLDAWSAEADEHHRSVASIAAAVEGAGRA
;
A
#
# COMPACT_ATOMS: atom_id res chain seq x y z
N MET A 1 11.57 8.74 20.63
CA MET A 1 10.81 9.28 19.50
C MET A 1 10.41 8.09 18.65
N THR A 2 9.22 7.54 18.85
CA THR A 2 8.77 6.31 18.19
C THR A 2 7.66 6.69 17.22
N THR A 3 8.02 7.03 15.98
CA THR A 3 7.04 7.50 14.97
C THR A 3 7.42 7.09 13.54
N ALA A 4 8.02 5.91 13.36
CA ALA A 4 8.25 5.36 12.03
C ALA A 4 6.97 4.81 11.32
N PRO A 5 6.03 4.11 11.99
CA PRO A 5 4.98 3.38 11.26
C PRO A 5 3.91 4.29 10.63
N ASN A 6 3.71 5.50 11.16
CA ASN A 6 2.73 6.43 10.58
C ASN A 6 3.25 7.11 9.32
N ALA A 7 4.55 7.40 9.20
CA ALA A 7 5.08 8.13 8.05
C ALA A 7 4.96 7.30 6.75
N THR A 8 5.41 6.03 6.77
CA THR A 8 5.26 5.13 5.63
C THR A 8 3.79 4.89 5.29
N LEU A 9 2.92 4.76 6.31
CA LEU A 9 1.48 4.60 6.09
C LEU A 9 0.88 5.83 5.40
N ASP A 10 1.19 7.03 5.87
CA ASP A 10 0.70 8.30 5.31
C ASP A 10 1.14 8.44 3.84
N ASP A 11 2.42 8.13 3.54
CA ASP A 11 2.94 8.13 2.17
C ASP A 11 2.23 7.10 1.28
N ILE A 12 1.94 5.90 1.79
CA ILE A 12 1.19 4.86 1.05
C ILE A 12 -0.23 5.34 0.75
N ILE A 13 -0.89 6.00 1.71
CA ILE A 13 -2.22 6.58 1.52
C ILE A 13 -2.20 7.65 0.43
N ASP A 14 -1.19 8.51 0.41
CA ASP A 14 -1.05 9.53 -0.63
C ASP A 14 -0.81 8.91 -2.01
N LEU A 15 0.07 7.89 -2.10
CA LEU A 15 0.29 7.14 -3.34
C LEU A 15 -0.97 6.42 -3.83
N LEU A 16 -1.79 5.88 -2.93
CA LEU A 16 -3.08 5.28 -3.24
C LEU A 16 -4.02 6.29 -3.90
N LYS A 17 -4.12 7.51 -3.34
CA LYS A 17 -4.95 8.59 -3.89
C LYS A 17 -4.44 9.08 -5.25
N GLU A 18 -3.12 9.07 -5.47
CA GLU A 18 -2.54 9.37 -6.79
C GLU A 18 -2.84 8.30 -7.85
N VAL A 19 -2.96 7.03 -7.44
CA VAL A 19 -3.30 5.92 -8.36
C VAL A 19 -4.79 5.96 -8.69
N LYS A 20 -5.63 6.16 -7.66
CA LYS A 20 -7.08 6.16 -7.79
C LYS A 20 -7.64 7.49 -7.26
N PRO A 21 -7.74 8.52 -8.12
CA PRO A 21 -8.28 9.82 -7.71
C PRO A 21 -9.70 9.75 -7.13
N GLY A 22 -10.47 8.71 -7.47
CA GLY A 22 -11.82 8.49 -6.93
C GLY A 22 -11.88 8.20 -5.43
N ILE A 23 -10.75 7.87 -4.78
CA ILE A 23 -10.67 7.72 -3.32
C ILE A 23 -9.97 8.91 -2.64
N ALA A 24 -9.59 9.96 -3.39
CA ALA A 24 -8.87 11.11 -2.84
C ALA A 24 -9.66 11.87 -1.76
N ASP A 25 -10.97 12.00 -1.96
CA ASP A 25 -11.89 12.64 -1.02
C ASP A 25 -12.42 11.68 0.07
N GLN A 26 -12.00 10.41 0.04
CA GLN A 26 -12.41 9.40 1.01
C GLN A 26 -11.43 9.33 2.17
N SER A 27 -11.96 9.03 3.36
CA SER A 27 -11.13 8.75 4.53
C SER A 27 -10.56 7.35 4.39
N VAL A 28 -9.31 7.26 3.94
CA VAL A 28 -8.58 5.99 3.82
C VAL A 28 -8.05 5.59 5.19
N GLU A 29 -8.49 4.45 5.71
CA GLU A 29 -8.06 3.90 6.98
C GLU A 29 -7.08 2.73 6.80
N PRO A 30 -6.11 2.55 7.71
CA PRO A 30 -5.10 1.49 7.59
C PRO A 30 -5.67 0.07 7.51
N GLN A 31 -6.83 -0.17 8.11
CA GLN A 31 -7.47 -1.50 8.14
C GLN A 31 -8.28 -1.81 6.88
N GLN A 32 -8.56 -0.80 6.04
CA GLN A 32 -9.39 -0.99 4.85
C GLN A 32 -8.68 -1.84 3.81
N SER A 33 -9.43 -2.74 3.18
CA SER A 33 -9.01 -3.51 2.03
C SER A 33 -8.86 -2.59 0.82
N VAL A 34 -7.66 -2.58 0.21
CA VAL A 34 -7.43 -1.76 -0.98
C VAL A 34 -8.30 -2.22 -2.15
N VAL A 35 -8.73 -3.48 -2.17
CA VAL A 35 -9.57 -4.03 -3.25
C VAL A 35 -11.05 -3.94 -2.89
N GLU A 36 -11.45 -4.41 -1.71
CA GLU A 36 -12.87 -4.54 -1.37
C GLU A 36 -13.48 -3.22 -0.90
N ASP A 37 -12.75 -2.42 -0.12
CA ASP A 37 -13.25 -1.15 0.40
C ASP A 37 -12.91 0.03 -0.52
N LEU A 38 -11.65 0.11 -0.97
CA LEU A 38 -11.17 1.22 -1.81
C LEU A 38 -11.40 0.97 -3.32
N GLY A 39 -11.74 -0.26 -3.70
CA GLY A 39 -12.08 -0.61 -5.07
C GLY A 39 -10.90 -0.57 -6.05
N LEU A 40 -9.66 -0.80 -5.61
CA LEU A 40 -8.52 -0.89 -6.53
C LEU A 40 -8.61 -2.16 -7.39
N ASP A 41 -8.44 -1.96 -8.69
CA ASP A 41 -8.36 -3.05 -9.66
C ASP A 41 -6.91 -3.55 -9.81
N SER A 42 -6.72 -4.67 -10.51
CA SER A 42 -5.37 -5.24 -10.75
C SER A 42 -4.40 -4.26 -11.40
N LEU A 43 -4.88 -3.38 -12.28
CA LEU A 43 -4.05 -2.35 -12.91
C LEU A 43 -3.63 -1.27 -11.90
N ASP A 44 -4.53 -0.89 -11.00
CA ASP A 44 -4.26 0.09 -9.95
C ASP A 44 -3.18 -0.47 -9.00
N LEU A 45 -3.29 -1.74 -8.59
CA LEU A 45 -2.29 -2.40 -7.75
C LEU A 45 -0.90 -2.44 -8.41
N LEU A 46 -0.84 -2.76 -9.71
CA LEU A 46 0.42 -2.73 -10.47
C LEU A 46 1.02 -1.32 -10.53
N GLN A 47 0.19 -0.29 -10.68
CA GLN A 47 0.64 1.11 -10.68
C GLN A 47 1.13 1.55 -9.30
N LEU A 48 0.43 1.13 -8.24
CA LEU A 48 0.79 1.39 -6.86
C LEU A 48 2.15 0.76 -6.52
N ALA A 49 2.33 -0.54 -6.78
CA ALA A 49 3.60 -1.24 -6.57
C ALA A 49 4.78 -0.53 -7.26
N ARG A 50 4.60 -0.15 -8.54
CA ARG A 50 5.62 0.61 -9.28
C ARG A 50 5.92 1.98 -8.67
N ARG A 51 4.91 2.68 -8.14
CA ARG A 51 5.09 3.98 -7.47
C ARG A 51 5.80 3.83 -6.15
N ILE A 52 5.41 2.86 -5.33
CA ILE A 52 6.05 2.49 -4.07
C ILE A 52 7.54 2.24 -4.29
N ASN A 53 7.89 1.40 -5.27
CA ASN A 53 9.29 1.08 -5.58
C ASN A 53 10.10 2.32 -5.93
N ARG A 54 9.52 3.25 -6.70
CA ARG A 54 10.18 4.52 -7.06
C ARG A 54 10.27 5.50 -5.88
N HIS A 55 9.24 5.57 -5.04
CA HIS A 55 9.15 6.52 -3.93
C HIS A 55 10.10 6.13 -2.79
N PHE A 56 10.09 4.86 -2.40
CA PHE A 56 10.90 4.35 -1.29
C PHE A 56 12.25 3.77 -1.72
N GLY A 57 12.48 3.62 -3.03
CA GLY A 57 13.70 2.97 -3.54
C GLY A 57 13.80 1.49 -3.15
N THR A 58 12.65 0.83 -2.98
CA THR A 58 12.53 -0.57 -2.56
C THR A 58 12.08 -1.47 -3.70
N GLU A 59 12.09 -2.80 -3.46
CA GLU A 59 11.54 -3.80 -4.36
C GLU A 59 10.35 -4.50 -3.67
N PHE A 60 9.18 -3.84 -3.72
CA PHE A 60 7.92 -4.41 -3.28
C PHE A 60 7.46 -5.46 -4.30
N ASP A 61 7.42 -6.72 -3.86
CA ASP A 61 6.90 -7.85 -4.63
C ASP A 61 5.37 -7.95 -4.45
N LEU A 62 4.65 -7.42 -5.44
CA LEU A 62 3.20 -7.43 -5.46
C LEU A 62 2.63 -8.86 -5.53
N ASP A 63 3.31 -9.77 -6.22
CA ASP A 63 2.82 -11.14 -6.40
C ASP A 63 2.94 -11.90 -5.08
N ALA A 64 4.08 -11.78 -4.38
CA ALA A 64 4.26 -12.33 -3.04
C ALA A 64 3.25 -11.75 -2.04
N TRP A 65 3.11 -10.42 -2.00
CA TRP A 65 2.13 -9.77 -1.13
C TRP A 65 0.69 -10.19 -1.44
N SER A 66 0.37 -10.40 -2.73
CA SER A 66 -0.96 -10.87 -3.16
C SER A 66 -1.21 -12.34 -2.82
N ALA A 67 -0.16 -13.16 -2.72
CA ALA A 67 -0.27 -14.55 -2.30
C ALA A 67 -0.61 -14.66 -0.80
N GLU A 68 -0.13 -13.73 0.01
CA GLU A 68 -0.41 -13.61 1.45
C GLU A 68 -1.67 -12.76 1.73
N ALA A 69 -2.47 -12.48 0.70
CA ALA A 69 -3.66 -11.63 0.80
C ALA A 69 -4.69 -12.13 1.82
N ASP A 70 -4.84 -13.45 1.98
CA ASP A 70 -5.77 -14.06 2.93
C ASP A 70 -5.38 -13.79 4.39
N GLU A 71 -4.09 -13.58 4.67
CA GLU A 71 -3.57 -13.34 6.03
C GLU A 71 -3.70 -11.87 6.45
N HIS A 72 -3.61 -10.95 5.49
CA HIS A 72 -3.55 -9.51 5.75
C HIS A 72 -4.72 -8.72 5.17
N HIS A 73 -5.70 -9.41 4.58
CA HIS A 73 -6.93 -8.86 4.01
C HIS A 73 -6.69 -7.77 2.94
N ARG A 74 -5.51 -7.78 2.30
CA ARG A 74 -5.06 -6.72 1.38
C ARG A 74 -5.25 -5.30 1.97
N SER A 75 -4.99 -5.16 3.26
CA SER A 75 -5.17 -3.88 3.95
C SER A 75 -4.10 -2.85 3.58
N VAL A 76 -4.42 -1.56 3.69
CA VAL A 76 -3.44 -0.47 3.48
C VAL A 76 -2.21 -0.63 4.39
N ALA A 77 -2.44 -1.00 5.65
CA ALA A 77 -1.37 -1.23 6.62
C ALA A 77 -0.43 -2.37 6.24
N SER A 78 -0.93 -3.42 5.57
CA SER A 78 -0.07 -4.54 5.17
C SER A 78 0.88 -4.17 4.05
N ILE A 79 0.48 -3.25 3.16
CA ILE A 79 1.39 -2.70 2.14
C ILE A 79 2.52 -1.92 2.83
N ALA A 80 2.20 -1.05 3.79
CA ALA A 80 3.21 -0.32 4.54
C ALA A 80 4.19 -1.28 5.26
N ALA A 81 3.67 -2.33 5.91
CA ALA A 81 4.50 -3.34 6.56
C ALA A 81 5.41 -4.10 5.56
N ALA A 82 4.89 -4.44 4.38
CA ALA A 82 5.68 -5.10 3.34
C ALA A 82 6.78 -4.19 2.78
N VAL A 83 6.52 -2.90 2.63
CA VAL A 83 7.52 -1.90 2.21
C VAL A 83 8.64 -1.75 3.24
N GLU A 84 8.28 -1.69 4.53
CA GLU A 84 9.26 -1.67 5.63
C GLU A 84 10.09 -2.96 5.69
N GLY A 85 9.49 -4.11 5.35
CA GLY A 85 10.18 -5.39 5.24
C GLY A 85 11.15 -5.46 4.07
N ALA A 86 10.74 -4.98 2.90
CA ALA A 86 11.52 -5.00 1.67
C ALA A 86 12.78 -4.12 1.74
N GLY A 87 12.75 -3.00 2.49
CA GLY A 87 13.90 -2.13 2.68
C GLY A 87 15.01 -2.67 3.60
N ARG A 88 14.84 -3.86 4.21
CA ARG A 88 15.81 -4.47 5.13
C ARG A 88 16.63 -5.62 4.54
N ALA A 89 16.45 -5.94 3.25
CA ALA A 89 17.15 -7.02 2.56
C ALA A 89 18.50 -6.57 1.97
#